data_AF-A0A3S5ILG4-F1
#
_entry.id   AF-A0A3S5ILG4-F1
#
_cell.length_a   1.000
_cell.length_b   1.000
_cell.length_c   1.000
_cell.angle_alpha   90.00
_cell.angle_beta   90.00
_cell.angle_gamma   90.00
#
_symmetry.space_group_name_H-M   'P 1'
#
loop_
_entity.id
_entity.type
_entity.pdbx_description
1 polymer ?
#
loop_
_entity_poly.entity_id
_entity_poly.type
_entity_poly.pdbx_seq_one_letter_code
_entity_poly.pdbx_strand_id
1 'polypeptide(L)'
;MTHHSQNTSLTVVEKPNWRSEHPHAGYTKIIKVAGDDILLASLEAKGSVTLDTMDTDLMQRVLSEQGLESTPVFVVWDLSHVAAMSHTYKKETAQLIYNATTPLRGIVFYNIDPEFATTVETFSAIVNETVPVVSCSSFDEAIDAVERIRRGEEIERPDETKPEDSLESRKKEFLGYIGRLSWLNMLKQDIILPPQDSPAYPFFKAIDNLQSDLVEITRTEQEELEQVRKECDKILTEQTIQLNAQQELHKQLKQQLDKEKAELTSRIASQEMELTRISTAIAEKTSSLQQLLDIIKELDIDSLQKEQMIKSCENMIETEMIEKKLNIELTSTDSDFLLKLQKQHPNLNQRELRICLLIKLNYDTREIARSIGISTRGMESIRYRMHKKIGLSRHQSIKGYLTELAAHEQGA
;
A
#
# COMPACT_ATOMS: atom_id res chain seq x y z
N MET A 1 -24.15 -48.66 -62.00
CA MET A 1 -24.93 -48.88 -60.76
C MET A 1 -24.84 -47.60 -59.96
N THR A 2 -26.00 -47.04 -59.64
CA THR A 2 -26.24 -45.75 -59.01
C THR A 2 -25.67 -45.71 -57.58
N HIS A 3 -24.61 -44.93 -57.36
CA HIS A 3 -24.16 -44.58 -56.01
C HIS A 3 -25.26 -43.75 -55.35
N HIS A 4 -25.90 -44.32 -54.32
CA HIS A 4 -26.74 -43.59 -53.40
C HIS A 4 -25.84 -42.68 -52.56
N SER A 5 -25.82 -41.39 -52.89
CA SER A 5 -25.42 -40.34 -51.95
C SER A 5 -26.46 -40.33 -50.82
N GLN A 6 -26.19 -41.08 -49.75
CA GLN A 6 -26.90 -40.89 -48.48
C GLN A 6 -26.47 -39.53 -47.93
N ASN A 7 -27.30 -38.53 -48.19
CA ASN A 7 -27.17 -37.20 -47.62
C ASN A 7 -27.65 -37.29 -46.16
N THR A 8 -26.78 -37.73 -45.26
CA THR A 8 -27.03 -37.70 -43.81
C THR A 8 -26.98 -36.25 -43.38
N SER A 9 -28.13 -35.60 -43.19
CA SER A 9 -28.18 -34.25 -42.65
C SER A 9 -27.65 -34.26 -41.21
N LEU A 10 -26.37 -33.96 -41.02
CA LEU A 10 -25.81 -33.75 -39.68
C LEU A 10 -26.60 -32.64 -39.00
N THR A 11 -27.17 -32.95 -37.84
CA THR A 11 -27.84 -31.93 -37.03
C THR A 11 -26.77 -31.07 -36.37
N VAL A 12 -26.78 -29.77 -36.66
CA VAL A 12 -25.83 -28.82 -36.08
C VAL A 12 -26.55 -28.01 -35.00
N VAL A 13 -26.03 -28.10 -33.78
CA VAL A 13 -26.48 -27.33 -32.62
C VAL A 13 -25.58 -26.08 -32.50
N GLU A 14 -26.21 -24.94 -32.34
CA GLU A 14 -25.55 -23.66 -32.06
C GLU A 14 -26.30 -22.95 -30.93
N LYS A 15 -25.58 -22.31 -30.02
CA LYS A 15 -26.16 -21.47 -28.96
C LYS A 15 -25.55 -20.07 -28.96
N PRO A 16 -26.30 -19.03 -28.57
CA PRO A 16 -25.81 -17.65 -28.56
C PRO A 16 -24.55 -17.44 -27.71
N ASN A 17 -24.38 -18.23 -26.64
CA ASN A 17 -23.26 -18.14 -25.71
C ASN A 17 -22.03 -19.00 -26.13
N TRP A 18 -22.09 -19.65 -27.30
CA TRP A 18 -20.97 -20.41 -27.89
C TRP A 18 -20.15 -19.56 -28.86
N ARG A 19 -19.92 -18.31 -28.45
CA ARG A 19 -19.19 -17.29 -29.20
C ARG A 19 -18.24 -16.57 -28.26
N SER A 20 -17.08 -16.18 -28.77
CA SER A 20 -16.10 -15.34 -28.05
C SER A 20 -15.64 -14.21 -28.96
N GLU A 21 -15.83 -12.98 -28.52
CA GLU A 21 -15.50 -11.78 -29.28
C GLU A 21 -14.08 -11.31 -28.97
N HIS A 22 -13.28 -11.09 -30.03
CA HIS A 22 -11.92 -10.56 -29.94
C HIS A 22 -11.88 -9.20 -30.63
N PRO A 23 -12.38 -8.12 -29.98
CA PRO A 23 -12.60 -6.83 -30.63
C PRO A 23 -11.30 -6.17 -31.12
N HIS A 24 -10.18 -6.40 -30.43
CA HIS A 24 -8.88 -5.87 -30.82
C HIS A 24 -8.27 -6.61 -32.00
N ALA A 25 -8.51 -7.92 -32.12
CA ALA A 25 -8.04 -8.74 -33.24
C ALA A 25 -9.03 -8.80 -34.42
N GLY A 26 -10.26 -8.30 -34.24
CA GLY A 26 -11.22 -8.07 -35.32
C GLY A 26 -11.99 -9.32 -35.77
N TYR A 27 -12.13 -10.33 -34.90
CA TYR A 27 -12.87 -11.56 -35.19
C TYR A 27 -13.76 -11.99 -34.04
N THR A 28 -14.72 -12.86 -34.32
CA THR A 28 -15.51 -13.60 -33.32
C THR A 28 -15.32 -15.08 -33.55
N LYS A 29 -14.86 -15.80 -32.53
CA LYS A 29 -14.75 -17.25 -32.59
C LYS A 29 -16.09 -17.90 -32.25
N ILE A 30 -16.42 -18.96 -32.96
CA ILE A 30 -17.69 -19.67 -32.81
C ILE A 30 -17.38 -21.15 -32.72
N ILE A 31 -18.04 -21.83 -31.78
CA ILE A 31 -18.01 -23.28 -31.69
C ILE A 31 -19.45 -23.79 -31.82
N LYS A 32 -19.66 -24.76 -32.71
CA LYS A 32 -20.92 -25.47 -32.89
C LYS A 32 -20.69 -26.96 -32.62
N VAL A 33 -21.75 -27.69 -32.34
CA VAL A 33 -21.69 -29.15 -32.19
C VAL A 33 -22.49 -29.80 -33.29
N ALA A 34 -21.88 -30.70 -34.05
CA ALA A 34 -22.53 -31.43 -35.11
C ALA A 34 -22.63 -32.92 -34.73
N GLY A 35 -23.84 -33.48 -34.83
CA GLY A 35 -24.11 -34.83 -34.33
C GLY A 35 -23.83 -34.93 -32.83
N ASP A 36 -23.26 -36.06 -32.40
CA ASP A 36 -23.05 -36.37 -30.98
C ASP A 36 -21.61 -36.19 -30.50
N ASP A 37 -20.64 -35.99 -31.40
CA ASP A 37 -19.21 -36.02 -31.05
C ASP A 37 -18.30 -35.07 -31.86
N ILE A 38 -18.86 -34.13 -32.65
CA ILE A 38 -18.06 -33.23 -33.50
C ILE A 38 -18.16 -31.78 -33.03
N LEU A 39 -17.04 -31.18 -32.66
CA LEU A 39 -16.90 -29.75 -32.42
C LEU A 39 -16.47 -29.04 -33.70
N LEU A 40 -17.33 -28.16 -34.23
CA LEU A 40 -17.02 -27.30 -35.37
C LEU A 40 -16.56 -25.94 -34.86
N ALA A 41 -15.28 -25.63 -35.00
CA ALA A 41 -14.70 -24.36 -34.58
C ALA A 41 -14.40 -23.49 -35.81
N SER A 42 -14.99 -22.30 -35.86
CA SER A 42 -14.84 -21.35 -36.96
C SER A 42 -14.73 -19.91 -36.49
N LEU A 43 -14.48 -19.01 -37.44
CA LEU A 43 -14.26 -17.59 -37.19
C LEU A 43 -15.18 -16.75 -38.08
N GLU A 44 -15.81 -15.75 -37.48
CA GLU A 44 -16.45 -14.65 -38.20
C GLU A 44 -15.51 -13.44 -38.19
N ALA A 45 -15.05 -13.07 -39.39
CA ALA A 45 -14.20 -11.91 -39.61
C ALA A 45 -14.56 -11.22 -40.93
N LYS A 46 -14.27 -9.91 -41.05
CA LYS A 46 -14.51 -9.15 -42.29
C LYS A 46 -13.41 -9.34 -43.35
N GLY A 47 -12.29 -9.91 -42.96
CA GLY A 47 -11.10 -10.10 -43.78
C GLY A 47 -10.07 -10.95 -43.03
N SER A 48 -8.85 -11.02 -43.55
CA SER A 48 -7.80 -11.84 -42.93
C SER A 48 -7.39 -11.30 -41.56
N VAL A 49 -7.25 -12.19 -40.58
CA VAL A 49 -6.96 -11.88 -39.17
C VAL A 49 -5.78 -12.67 -38.62
N THR A 50 -5.22 -12.16 -37.53
CA THR A 50 -4.22 -12.85 -36.72
C THR A 50 -4.89 -13.31 -35.42
N LEU A 51 -4.87 -14.61 -35.16
CA LEU A 51 -5.42 -15.14 -33.91
C LEU A 51 -4.49 -14.82 -32.75
N ASP A 52 -5.05 -14.31 -31.67
CA ASP A 52 -4.32 -13.73 -30.54
C ASP A 52 -4.30 -14.62 -29.31
N THR A 53 -5.45 -15.19 -28.92
CA THR A 53 -5.60 -16.09 -27.77
C THR A 53 -6.58 -17.23 -28.06
N MET A 54 -6.35 -18.39 -27.47
CA MET A 54 -7.19 -19.57 -27.65
C MET A 54 -8.30 -19.58 -26.59
N ASP A 55 -9.56 -19.54 -27.03
CA ASP A 55 -10.72 -19.62 -26.13
C ASP A 55 -10.94 -21.04 -25.57
N THR A 56 -10.07 -21.49 -24.67
CA THR A 56 -10.19 -22.79 -23.98
C THR A 56 -11.44 -22.85 -23.11
N ASP A 57 -11.79 -21.75 -22.44
CA ASP A 57 -13.02 -21.63 -21.66
C ASP A 57 -14.28 -21.78 -22.52
N LEU A 58 -14.25 -21.29 -23.76
CA LEU A 58 -15.35 -21.46 -24.70
C LEU A 58 -15.53 -22.93 -25.07
N MET A 59 -14.44 -23.63 -25.37
CA MET A 59 -14.47 -25.06 -25.69
C MET A 59 -14.95 -25.89 -24.50
N GLN A 60 -14.46 -25.63 -23.29
CA GLN A 60 -14.90 -26.29 -22.05
C GLN A 60 -16.39 -26.06 -21.79
N ARG A 61 -16.88 -24.83 -21.98
CA ARG A 61 -18.31 -24.50 -21.84
C ARG A 61 -19.18 -25.31 -22.80
N VAL A 62 -18.79 -25.38 -24.07
CA VAL A 62 -19.53 -26.13 -25.11
C VAL A 62 -19.56 -27.62 -24.76
N LEU A 63 -18.40 -28.19 -24.38
CA LEU A 63 -18.29 -29.58 -23.96
C LEU A 63 -19.19 -29.88 -22.74
N SER A 64 -19.15 -29.02 -21.72
CA SER A 64 -19.96 -29.18 -20.50
C SER A 64 -21.46 -29.12 -20.77
N GLU A 65 -21.90 -28.13 -21.55
CA GLU A 65 -23.31 -27.97 -21.90
C GLU A 65 -23.87 -29.07 -22.80
N GLN A 66 -23.02 -29.85 -23.46
CA GLN A 66 -23.41 -31.02 -24.27
C GLN A 66 -23.09 -32.35 -23.58
N GLY A 67 -22.51 -32.35 -22.38
CA GLY A 67 -22.14 -33.57 -21.66
C GLY A 67 -21.02 -34.37 -22.34
N LEU A 68 -20.11 -33.69 -23.05
CA LEU A 68 -19.04 -34.31 -23.84
C LEU A 68 -17.66 -34.27 -23.17
N GLU A 69 -17.55 -33.81 -21.91
CA GLU A 69 -16.27 -33.59 -21.21
C GLU A 69 -15.36 -34.83 -21.17
N SER A 70 -15.94 -36.03 -21.05
CA SER A 70 -15.23 -37.31 -21.01
C SER A 70 -15.40 -38.15 -22.28
N THR A 71 -16.10 -37.62 -23.30
CA THR A 71 -16.39 -38.33 -24.53
C THR A 71 -15.28 -38.05 -25.54
N PRO A 72 -14.73 -39.05 -26.24
CA PRO A 72 -13.81 -38.81 -27.35
C PRO A 72 -14.50 -38.02 -28.46
N VAL A 73 -14.03 -36.79 -28.72
CA VAL A 73 -14.62 -35.87 -29.71
C VAL A 73 -13.71 -35.67 -30.92
N PHE A 74 -14.32 -35.33 -32.05
CA PHE A 74 -13.66 -34.76 -33.21
C PHE A 74 -13.62 -33.24 -33.07
N VAL A 75 -12.51 -32.63 -33.45
CA VAL A 75 -12.39 -31.17 -33.56
C VAL A 75 -12.15 -30.82 -35.02
N VAL A 76 -13.07 -30.09 -35.62
CA VAL A 76 -12.99 -29.63 -37.01
C VAL A 76 -12.79 -28.12 -37.00
N TRP A 77 -11.62 -27.67 -37.45
CA TRP A 77 -11.23 -26.27 -37.51
C TRP A 77 -11.37 -25.71 -38.92
N ASP A 78 -12.22 -24.70 -39.05
CA ASP A 78 -12.26 -23.82 -40.20
C ASP A 78 -11.21 -22.72 -40.04
N LEU A 79 -10.20 -22.72 -40.91
CA LEU A 79 -9.16 -21.69 -40.91
C LEU A 79 -9.41 -20.58 -41.94
N SER A 80 -10.65 -20.45 -42.43
CA SER A 80 -11.06 -19.31 -43.24
C SER A 80 -10.70 -18.00 -42.55
N HIS A 81 -10.12 -17.07 -43.31
CA HIS A 81 -9.67 -15.77 -42.84
C HIS A 81 -8.49 -15.80 -41.85
N VAL A 82 -7.85 -16.93 -41.58
CA VAL A 82 -6.66 -16.98 -40.71
C VAL A 82 -5.40 -16.74 -41.55
N ALA A 83 -4.79 -15.56 -41.40
CA ALA A 83 -3.46 -15.28 -41.99
C ALA A 83 -2.31 -15.69 -41.08
N ALA A 84 -2.48 -15.52 -39.77
CA ALA A 84 -1.41 -15.77 -38.80
C ALA A 84 -1.95 -16.13 -37.41
N MET A 85 -1.05 -16.58 -36.54
CA MET A 85 -1.31 -16.80 -35.11
C MET A 85 -0.19 -16.18 -34.29
N SER A 86 -0.57 -15.55 -33.18
CA SER A 86 0.34 -15.06 -32.16
C SER A 86 1.10 -16.22 -31.50
N HIS A 87 2.20 -15.91 -30.81
CA HIS A 87 2.90 -16.91 -30.00
C HIS A 87 2.00 -17.50 -28.90
N THR A 88 1.20 -16.65 -28.25
CA THR A 88 0.24 -17.05 -27.21
C THR A 88 -0.77 -18.07 -27.73
N TYR A 89 -1.42 -17.76 -28.86
CA TYR A 89 -2.39 -18.67 -29.47
C TYR A 89 -1.77 -20.03 -29.83
N LYS A 90 -0.55 -20.01 -30.40
CA LYS A 90 0.18 -21.23 -30.76
C LYS A 90 0.49 -22.07 -29.53
N LYS A 91 0.97 -21.46 -28.45
CA LYS A 91 1.26 -22.13 -27.18
C LYS A 91 0.02 -22.77 -26.57
N GLU A 92 -1.09 -22.04 -26.49
CA GLU A 92 -2.32 -22.53 -25.88
C GLU A 92 -2.96 -23.64 -26.72
N THR A 93 -2.95 -23.52 -28.04
CA THR A 93 -3.41 -24.57 -28.96
C THR A 93 -2.52 -25.81 -28.87
N ALA A 94 -1.20 -25.64 -28.84
CA ALA A 94 -0.25 -26.73 -28.67
C ALA A 94 -0.48 -27.49 -27.34
N GLN A 95 -0.73 -26.76 -26.25
CA GLN A 95 -1.05 -27.37 -24.96
C GLN A 95 -2.36 -28.16 -25.00
N LEU A 96 -3.38 -27.61 -25.66
CA LEU A 96 -4.68 -28.28 -25.82
C LEU A 96 -4.57 -29.59 -26.59
N ILE A 97 -3.75 -29.66 -27.64
CA ILE A 97 -3.63 -30.87 -28.47
C ILE A 97 -2.58 -31.86 -27.96
N TYR A 98 -1.53 -31.39 -27.28
CA TYR A 98 -0.47 -32.25 -26.71
C TYR A 98 -0.90 -32.88 -25.38
N ASN A 99 -1.56 -32.11 -24.51
CA ASN A 99 -2.05 -32.53 -23.19
C ASN A 99 -3.57 -32.38 -23.10
N ALA A 100 -4.30 -32.95 -24.06
CA ALA A 100 -5.75 -32.81 -24.13
C ALA A 100 -6.43 -33.38 -22.88
N THR A 101 -7.14 -32.53 -22.14
CA THR A 101 -7.94 -32.93 -20.98
C THR A 101 -9.17 -33.74 -21.41
N THR A 102 -9.77 -33.38 -22.54
CA THR A 102 -10.83 -34.13 -23.22
C THR A 102 -10.20 -35.05 -24.25
N PRO A 103 -10.53 -36.36 -24.26
CA PRO A 103 -10.00 -37.27 -25.26
C PRO A 103 -10.35 -36.81 -26.68
N LEU A 104 -9.35 -36.77 -27.56
CA LEU A 104 -9.55 -36.42 -28.97
C LEU A 104 -9.59 -37.71 -29.79
N ARG A 105 -10.65 -37.87 -30.59
CA ARG A 105 -10.77 -38.97 -31.56
C ARG A 105 -10.13 -38.62 -32.90
N GLY A 106 -10.06 -37.34 -33.23
CA GLY A 106 -9.39 -36.84 -34.44
C GLY A 106 -9.49 -35.32 -34.56
N ILE A 107 -8.56 -34.74 -35.31
CA ILE A 107 -8.51 -33.30 -35.59
C ILE A 107 -8.55 -33.13 -37.11
N VAL A 108 -9.41 -32.23 -37.60
CA VAL A 108 -9.52 -31.93 -39.01
C VAL A 108 -9.39 -30.43 -39.22
N PHE A 109 -8.52 -30.01 -40.14
CA PHE A 109 -8.37 -28.62 -40.56
C PHE A 109 -8.86 -28.47 -42.00
N TYR A 110 -9.57 -27.39 -42.29
CA TYR A 110 -9.94 -27.05 -43.67
C TYR A 110 -9.85 -25.54 -43.95
N ASN A 111 -9.88 -25.17 -45.23
CA ASN A 111 -9.70 -23.79 -45.70
C ASN A 111 -8.39 -23.15 -45.22
N ILE A 112 -7.30 -23.92 -45.26
CA ILE A 112 -5.98 -23.49 -44.81
C ILE A 112 -5.36 -22.58 -45.88
N ASP A 113 -4.96 -21.37 -45.50
CA ASP A 113 -4.14 -20.51 -46.36
C ASP A 113 -2.77 -21.17 -46.64
N PRO A 114 -2.28 -21.23 -47.89
CA PRO A 114 -0.98 -21.84 -48.21
C PRO A 114 0.20 -21.26 -47.43
N GLU A 115 0.19 -19.96 -47.10
CA GLU A 115 1.24 -19.34 -46.28
C GLU A 115 1.19 -19.83 -44.82
N PHE A 116 0.03 -20.32 -44.38
CA PHE A 116 -0.21 -20.82 -43.03
C PHE A 116 -0.02 -22.34 -42.88
N ALA A 117 0.08 -23.08 -44.00
CA ALA A 117 0.12 -24.54 -44.03
C ALA A 117 1.20 -25.15 -43.11
N THR A 118 2.42 -24.62 -43.12
CA THR A 118 3.53 -25.12 -42.27
C THR A 118 3.20 -25.02 -40.78
N THR A 119 2.42 -24.01 -40.36
CA THR A 119 2.01 -23.88 -38.96
C THR A 119 1.05 -25.01 -38.59
N VAL A 120 0.10 -25.34 -39.47
CA VAL A 120 -0.82 -26.47 -39.27
C VAL A 120 -0.07 -27.80 -39.27
N GLU A 121 0.85 -28.00 -40.21
CA GLU A 121 1.72 -29.20 -40.24
C GLU A 121 2.52 -29.35 -38.95
N THR A 122 2.98 -28.24 -38.36
CA THR A 122 3.68 -28.24 -37.08
C THR A 122 2.75 -28.66 -35.93
N PHE A 123 1.49 -28.19 -35.90
CA PHE A 123 0.50 -28.69 -34.94
C PHE A 123 0.25 -30.20 -35.13
N SER A 124 0.09 -30.66 -36.36
CA SER A 124 -0.07 -32.08 -36.68
C SER A 124 1.11 -32.92 -36.22
N ALA A 125 2.33 -32.38 -36.28
CA ALA A 125 3.55 -33.07 -35.89
C ALA A 125 3.78 -33.16 -34.36
N ILE A 126 3.09 -32.33 -33.57
CA ILE A 126 3.17 -32.40 -32.09
C ILE A 126 2.02 -33.19 -31.47
N VAL A 127 0.94 -33.46 -32.20
CA VAL A 127 -0.19 -34.25 -31.70
C VAL A 127 0.26 -35.69 -31.40
N ASN A 128 -0.33 -36.31 -30.38
CA ASN A 128 -0.10 -37.71 -30.04
C ASN A 128 -0.35 -38.61 -31.27
N GLU A 129 0.58 -39.53 -31.58
CA GLU A 129 0.53 -40.42 -32.74
C GLU A 129 -0.76 -41.26 -32.85
N THR A 130 -1.48 -41.43 -31.73
CA THR A 130 -2.76 -42.13 -31.69
C THR A 130 -3.94 -41.30 -32.22
N VAL A 131 -3.83 -39.97 -32.25
CA VAL A 131 -4.90 -39.07 -32.69
C VAL A 131 -4.66 -38.70 -34.16
N PRO A 132 -5.54 -39.11 -35.09
CA PRO A 132 -5.41 -38.76 -36.50
C PRO A 132 -5.64 -37.26 -36.71
N VAL A 133 -4.78 -36.64 -37.50
CA VAL A 133 -4.89 -35.24 -37.93
C VAL A 133 -4.96 -35.17 -39.45
N VAL A 134 -5.98 -34.51 -39.98
CA VAL A 134 -6.24 -34.42 -41.42
C VAL A 134 -6.38 -32.96 -41.85
N SER A 135 -5.77 -32.61 -42.97
CA SER A 135 -5.95 -31.31 -43.62
C SER A 135 -6.69 -31.51 -44.95
N CYS A 136 -7.73 -30.73 -45.20
CA CYS A 136 -8.58 -30.84 -46.39
C CYS A 136 -9.00 -29.46 -46.93
N SER A 137 -9.68 -29.43 -48.08
CA SER A 137 -9.92 -28.17 -48.80
C SER A 137 -11.32 -27.59 -48.55
N SER A 138 -12.25 -28.37 -48.02
CA SER A 138 -13.65 -27.94 -47.85
C SER A 138 -14.32 -28.60 -46.64
N PHE A 139 -15.45 -28.04 -46.22
CA PHE A 139 -16.26 -28.59 -45.14
C PHE A 139 -16.78 -30.00 -45.44
N ASP A 140 -17.21 -30.27 -46.68
CA ASP A 140 -17.72 -31.59 -47.07
C ASP A 140 -16.62 -32.66 -46.98
N GLU A 141 -15.40 -32.33 -47.43
CA GLU A 141 -14.23 -33.21 -47.26
C GLU A 141 -13.86 -33.40 -45.78
N ALA A 142 -14.03 -32.36 -44.96
CA ALA A 142 -13.75 -32.45 -43.53
C ALA A 142 -14.70 -33.45 -42.83
N ILE A 143 -15.98 -33.40 -43.16
CA ILE A 143 -16.97 -34.35 -42.64
C ILE A 143 -16.73 -35.76 -43.17
N ASP A 144 -16.41 -35.93 -44.46
CA ASP A 144 -16.03 -37.24 -44.98
C ASP A 144 -14.80 -37.81 -44.26
N ALA A 145 -13.78 -36.99 -44.00
CA ALA A 145 -12.62 -37.39 -43.22
C ALA A 145 -13.00 -37.85 -41.80
N VAL A 146 -13.90 -37.15 -41.11
CA VAL A 146 -14.43 -37.58 -39.80
C VAL A 146 -15.09 -38.95 -39.89
N GLU A 147 -15.96 -39.18 -40.88
CA GLU A 147 -16.64 -40.47 -41.04
C GLU A 147 -15.67 -41.61 -41.40
N ARG A 148 -14.59 -41.32 -42.14
CA ARG A 148 -13.53 -42.27 -42.43
C ARG A 148 -12.74 -42.64 -41.17
N ILE A 149 -12.36 -41.65 -40.35
CA ILE A 149 -11.74 -41.89 -39.03
C ILE A 149 -12.66 -42.78 -38.18
N ARG A 150 -13.96 -42.46 -38.13
CA ARG A 150 -14.95 -43.18 -37.32
C ARG A 150 -15.10 -44.65 -37.76
N ARG A 151 -14.99 -44.92 -39.06
CA ARG A 151 -15.00 -46.28 -39.64
C ARG A 151 -13.70 -47.05 -39.41
N GLY A 152 -12.66 -46.41 -38.87
CA GLY A 152 -11.34 -47.01 -38.70
C GLY A 152 -10.66 -47.30 -40.03
N GLU A 153 -11.03 -46.59 -41.09
CA GLU A 153 -10.31 -46.68 -42.36
C GLU A 153 -8.89 -46.18 -42.13
N GLU A 154 -7.89 -46.86 -42.73
CA GLU A 154 -6.56 -46.30 -42.90
C GLU A 154 -6.70 -45.02 -43.72
N ILE A 155 -6.88 -43.91 -43.02
CA ILE A 155 -6.51 -42.62 -43.57
C ILE A 155 -5.04 -42.79 -43.84
N GLU A 156 -4.62 -42.47 -45.06
CA GLU A 156 -3.20 -42.31 -45.34
C GLU A 156 -2.66 -41.27 -44.36
N ARG A 157 -2.25 -41.75 -43.18
CA ARG A 157 -1.20 -41.14 -42.41
C ARG A 157 -0.10 -41.05 -43.44
N PRO A 158 0.44 -39.87 -43.75
CA PRO A 158 1.43 -39.74 -44.80
C PRO A 158 2.66 -40.65 -44.64
N ASP A 159 2.78 -41.41 -43.53
CA ASP A 159 3.94 -42.14 -43.06
C ASP A 159 3.85 -43.68 -43.02
N GLU A 160 2.69 -44.35 -42.88
CA GLU A 160 2.71 -45.81 -42.57
C GLU A 160 3.19 -46.69 -43.74
N THR A 161 3.14 -46.18 -44.98
CA THR A 161 3.62 -46.86 -46.19
C THR A 161 4.91 -46.28 -46.75
N LYS A 162 5.46 -45.22 -46.16
CA LYS A 162 6.70 -44.58 -46.65
C LYS A 162 7.90 -45.11 -45.87
N PRO A 163 9.07 -45.30 -46.52
CA PRO A 163 10.29 -45.68 -45.80
C PRO A 163 10.55 -44.70 -44.65
N GLU A 164 11.02 -45.20 -43.50
CA GLU A 164 11.39 -44.38 -42.31
C GLU A 164 12.33 -43.20 -42.66
N ASP A 165 13.06 -43.29 -43.78
CA ASP A 165 14.00 -42.28 -44.26
C ASP A 165 13.44 -41.36 -45.37
N SER A 166 12.12 -41.30 -45.55
CA SER A 166 11.52 -40.40 -46.53
C SER A 166 11.65 -38.92 -46.12
N LEU A 167 11.77 -38.02 -47.11
CA LEU A 167 11.84 -36.58 -46.87
C LEU A 167 10.63 -36.06 -46.09
N GLU A 168 9.43 -36.63 -46.33
CA GLU A 168 8.20 -36.25 -45.64
C GLU A 168 8.22 -36.66 -44.15
N SER A 169 8.70 -37.87 -43.83
CA SER A 169 8.83 -38.32 -42.44
C SER A 169 9.84 -37.46 -41.67
N ARG A 170 10.99 -37.14 -42.30
CA ARG A 170 11.99 -36.22 -41.73
C ARG A 170 11.44 -34.80 -41.55
N LYS A 171 10.63 -34.29 -42.50
CA LYS A 171 9.96 -32.99 -42.38
C LYS A 171 9.04 -32.97 -41.15
N LYS A 172 8.21 -33.99 -40.96
CA LYS A 172 7.30 -34.10 -39.83
C LYS A 172 8.05 -34.15 -38.50
N GLU A 173 9.10 -34.98 -38.38
CA GLU A 173 9.95 -35.04 -37.18
C GLU A 173 10.54 -33.67 -36.85
N PHE A 174 11.11 -32.99 -37.86
CA PHE A 174 11.69 -31.66 -37.71
C PHE A 174 10.65 -30.64 -37.20
N LEU A 175 9.48 -30.59 -37.82
CA LEU A 175 8.40 -29.69 -37.38
C LEU A 175 7.94 -30.02 -35.96
N GLY A 176 7.84 -31.31 -35.61
CA GLY A 176 7.50 -31.75 -34.26
C GLY A 176 8.50 -31.25 -33.22
N TYR A 177 9.81 -31.34 -33.51
CA TYR A 177 10.85 -30.80 -32.65
C TYR A 177 10.74 -29.28 -32.47
N ILE A 178 10.52 -28.54 -33.56
CA ILE A 178 10.31 -27.08 -33.53
C ILE A 178 9.07 -26.70 -32.73
N GLY A 179 7.93 -27.37 -32.93
CA GLY A 179 6.68 -27.09 -32.23
C GLY A 179 6.83 -27.33 -30.72
N ARG A 180 7.41 -28.47 -30.33
CA ARG A 180 7.68 -28.78 -28.92
C ARG A 180 8.66 -27.80 -28.26
N LEU A 181 9.70 -27.41 -28.99
CA LEU A 181 10.68 -26.43 -28.50
C LEU A 181 10.06 -25.03 -28.34
N SER A 182 9.41 -24.52 -29.39
CA SER A 182 8.95 -23.12 -29.47
C SER A 182 7.61 -22.83 -28.81
N TRP A 183 6.68 -23.79 -28.80
CA TRP A 183 5.32 -23.60 -28.28
C TRP A 183 5.11 -24.29 -26.93
N LEU A 184 5.76 -25.42 -26.69
CA LEU A 184 5.63 -26.17 -25.43
C LEU A 184 6.82 -25.99 -24.47
N ASN A 185 7.86 -25.25 -24.88
CA ASN A 185 9.08 -25.01 -24.09
C ASN A 185 9.76 -26.32 -23.64
N MET A 186 9.73 -27.36 -24.47
CA MET A 186 10.35 -28.65 -24.19
C MET A 186 11.85 -28.62 -24.54
N LEU A 187 12.63 -27.95 -23.68
CA LEU A 187 14.06 -27.71 -23.90
C LEU A 187 14.96 -28.94 -23.64
N LYS A 188 14.42 -30.06 -23.16
CA LYS A 188 15.19 -31.27 -22.79
C LYS A 188 14.68 -32.52 -23.51
N GLN A 189 14.32 -32.37 -24.78
CA GLN A 189 13.86 -33.48 -25.61
C GLN A 189 15.06 -34.11 -26.35
N ASP A 190 15.07 -35.43 -26.47
CA ASP A 190 16.10 -36.12 -27.25
C ASP A 190 15.84 -35.92 -28.74
N ILE A 191 16.75 -35.22 -29.43
CA ILE A 191 16.69 -35.00 -30.88
C ILE A 191 17.48 -36.11 -31.55
N ILE A 192 16.78 -36.97 -32.29
CA ILE A 192 17.39 -38.05 -33.05
C ILE A 192 17.97 -37.44 -34.33
N LEU A 193 19.29 -37.48 -34.46
CA LEU A 193 19.99 -36.95 -35.63
C LEU A 193 19.93 -37.97 -36.78
N PRO A 194 19.55 -37.56 -38.01
CA PRO A 194 19.73 -38.39 -39.19
C PRO A 194 21.21 -38.76 -39.44
N PRO A 195 21.50 -39.73 -40.31
CA PRO A 195 22.87 -40.00 -40.77
C PRO A 195 23.55 -38.74 -41.33
N GLN A 196 24.88 -38.60 -41.16
CA GLN A 196 25.62 -37.38 -41.56
C GLN A 196 25.59 -37.08 -43.06
N ASP A 197 25.39 -38.10 -43.88
CA ASP A 197 25.23 -38.02 -45.33
C ASP A 197 23.81 -37.64 -45.77
N SER A 198 22.85 -37.62 -44.83
CA SER A 198 21.48 -37.18 -45.10
C SER A 198 21.42 -35.66 -45.35
N PRO A 199 20.73 -35.19 -46.39
CA PRO A 199 20.46 -33.77 -46.60
C PRO A 199 19.70 -33.11 -45.42
N ALA A 200 18.99 -33.90 -44.60
CA ALA A 200 18.26 -33.40 -43.43
C ALA A 200 19.18 -33.13 -42.23
N TYR A 201 20.38 -33.73 -42.17
CA TYR A 201 21.26 -33.66 -41.00
C TYR A 201 21.59 -32.23 -40.52
N PRO A 202 21.96 -31.27 -41.40
CA PRO A 202 22.28 -29.91 -40.95
C PRO A 202 21.11 -29.21 -40.26
N PHE A 203 19.87 -29.50 -40.68
CA PHE A 203 18.67 -28.91 -40.09
C PHE A 203 18.42 -29.44 -38.68
N PHE A 204 18.49 -30.76 -38.49
CA PHE A 204 18.32 -31.37 -37.17
C PHE A 204 19.47 -30.98 -36.23
N LYS A 205 20.70 -30.92 -36.74
CA LYS A 205 21.84 -30.46 -35.95
C LYS A 205 21.72 -29.00 -35.53
N ALA A 206 21.12 -28.15 -36.36
CA ALA A 206 20.84 -26.76 -35.99
C ALA A 206 19.82 -26.65 -34.84
N ILE A 207 18.76 -27.48 -34.84
CA ILE A 207 17.79 -27.52 -33.73
C ILE A 207 18.45 -28.03 -32.45
N ASP A 208 19.27 -29.08 -32.53
CA ASP A 208 20.00 -29.65 -31.39
C ASP A 208 20.93 -28.62 -30.72
N ASN A 209 21.67 -27.87 -31.52
CA ASN A 209 22.49 -26.75 -31.03
C ASN A 209 21.61 -25.63 -30.43
N LEU A 210 20.53 -25.23 -31.12
CA LEU A 210 19.61 -24.21 -30.63
C LEU A 210 18.97 -24.61 -29.30
N GLN A 211 18.58 -25.87 -29.13
CA GLN A 211 18.06 -26.38 -27.88
C GLN A 211 19.10 -26.26 -26.76
N SER A 212 20.35 -26.66 -27.03
CA SER A 212 21.45 -26.54 -26.08
C SER A 212 21.67 -25.08 -25.63
N ASP A 213 21.66 -24.14 -26.59
CA ASP A 213 21.77 -22.71 -26.31
C ASP A 213 20.59 -22.20 -25.47
N LEU A 214 19.36 -22.59 -25.82
CA LEU A 214 18.16 -22.20 -25.07
C LEU A 214 18.14 -22.75 -23.64
N VAL A 215 18.63 -23.98 -23.43
CA VAL A 215 18.82 -24.56 -22.08
C VAL A 215 19.79 -23.72 -21.27
N GLU A 216 20.91 -23.31 -21.87
CA GLU A 216 21.94 -22.52 -21.20
C GLU A 216 21.47 -21.09 -20.89
N ILE A 217 20.74 -20.47 -21.82
CA ILE A 217 20.08 -19.17 -21.60
C ILE A 217 19.12 -19.28 -20.42
N THR A 218 18.24 -20.28 -20.43
CA THR A 218 17.25 -20.49 -19.36
C THR A 218 17.92 -20.75 -18.01
N ARG A 219 19.02 -21.51 -17.99
CA ARG A 219 19.81 -21.76 -16.77
C ARG A 219 20.39 -20.46 -16.22
N THR A 220 20.97 -19.63 -17.09
CA THR A 220 21.57 -18.34 -16.70
C THR A 220 20.51 -17.40 -16.14
N GLU A 221 19.36 -17.27 -16.80
CA GLU A 221 18.24 -16.46 -16.31
C GLU A 221 17.73 -16.93 -14.95
N GLN A 222 17.66 -18.26 -14.73
CA GLN A 222 17.27 -18.83 -13.43
C GLN A 222 18.28 -18.50 -12.32
N GLU A 223 19.58 -18.55 -12.63
CA GLU A 223 20.64 -18.20 -11.68
C GLU A 223 20.62 -16.71 -11.32
N GLU A 224 20.42 -15.82 -12.30
CA GLU A 224 20.25 -14.39 -12.08
C GLU A 224 19.01 -14.10 -11.22
N LEU A 225 17.88 -14.75 -11.52
CA LEU A 225 16.65 -14.62 -10.74
C LEU A 225 16.84 -15.09 -9.30
N GLU A 226 17.55 -16.20 -9.09
CA GLU A 226 17.85 -16.71 -7.75
C GLU A 226 18.77 -15.77 -6.97
N GLN A 227 19.76 -15.16 -7.63
CA GLN A 227 20.62 -14.14 -7.02
C GLN A 227 19.82 -12.90 -6.59
N VAL A 228 18.98 -12.37 -7.48
CA VAL A 228 18.10 -11.21 -7.18
C VAL A 228 17.18 -11.55 -6.01
N ARG A 229 16.59 -12.75 -6.00
CA ARG A 229 15.73 -13.20 -4.90
C ARG A 229 16.48 -13.27 -3.58
N LYS A 230 17.69 -13.83 -3.55
CA LYS A 230 18.53 -13.90 -2.35
C LYS A 230 18.87 -12.51 -1.81
N GLU A 231 19.18 -11.56 -2.69
CA GLU A 231 19.46 -10.18 -2.29
C GLU A 231 18.21 -9.49 -1.75
N CYS A 232 17.05 -9.66 -2.38
CA CYS A 232 15.77 -9.16 -1.86
C CYS A 232 15.45 -9.74 -0.48
N ASP A 233 15.61 -11.05 -0.28
CA ASP A 233 15.36 -11.71 1.01
C ASP A 233 16.29 -11.17 2.11
N LYS A 234 17.56 -10.89 1.77
CA LYS A 234 18.52 -10.26 2.69
C LYS A 234 18.09 -8.84 3.07
N ILE A 235 17.74 -8.00 2.09
CA ILE A 235 17.25 -6.63 2.33
C ILE A 235 15.99 -6.64 3.20
N LEU A 236 15.03 -7.52 2.91
CA LEU A 236 13.81 -7.66 3.70
C LEU A 236 14.11 -8.05 5.15
N THR A 237 15.06 -8.96 5.36
CA THR A 237 15.49 -9.38 6.69
C THR A 237 16.13 -8.21 7.46
N GLU A 238 17.04 -7.46 6.83
CA GLU A 238 17.66 -6.28 7.42
C GLU A 238 16.64 -5.20 7.78
N GLN A 239 15.69 -4.90 6.88
CA GLN A 239 14.60 -3.96 7.13
C GLN A 239 13.69 -4.40 8.28
N THR A 240 13.39 -5.70 8.37
CA THR A 240 12.58 -6.25 9.45
C THR A 240 13.27 -6.10 10.81
N ILE A 241 14.58 -6.37 10.86
CA ILE A 241 15.38 -6.16 12.09
C ILE A 241 15.37 -4.68 12.50
N GLN A 242 15.57 -3.77 11.55
CA GLN A 242 15.54 -2.32 11.82
C GLN A 242 14.16 -1.85 12.31
N LEU A 243 13.09 -2.33 11.68
CA LEU A 243 11.72 -1.98 12.07
C LEU A 243 11.42 -2.47 13.50
N ASN A 244 11.78 -3.71 13.82
CA ASN A 244 11.58 -4.27 15.17
C ASN A 244 12.37 -3.48 16.21
N ALA A 245 13.63 -3.10 15.91
CA ALA A 245 14.44 -2.27 16.79
C ALA A 245 13.81 -0.88 17.00
N GLN A 246 13.29 -0.25 15.95
CA GLN A 246 12.59 1.04 16.06
C GLN A 246 11.29 0.92 16.87
N GLN A 247 10.52 -0.15 16.69
CA GLN A 247 9.29 -0.38 17.46
C GLN A 247 9.57 -0.54 18.95
N GLU A 248 10.60 -1.31 19.31
CA GLU A 248 10.99 -1.48 20.71
C GLU A 248 11.51 -0.16 21.31
N LEU A 249 12.31 0.61 20.58
CA LEU A 249 12.74 1.94 21.02
C LEU A 249 11.55 2.88 21.24
N HIS A 250 10.59 2.90 20.31
CA HIS A 250 9.39 3.73 20.42
C HIS A 250 8.53 3.33 21.62
N LYS A 251 8.42 2.03 21.89
CA LYS A 251 7.72 1.49 23.07
C LYS A 251 8.40 1.93 24.37
N GLN A 252 9.72 1.86 24.45
CA GLN A 252 10.48 2.32 25.61
C GLN A 252 10.32 3.83 25.83
N LEU A 253 10.42 4.62 24.77
CA LEU A 253 10.23 6.08 24.85
C LEU A 253 8.82 6.44 25.31
N LYS A 254 7.81 5.74 24.79
CA LYS A 254 6.42 5.93 25.23
C LYS A 254 6.24 5.63 26.72
N GLN A 255 6.81 4.53 27.21
CA GLN A 255 6.77 4.19 28.64
C GLN A 255 7.45 5.25 29.52
N GLN A 256 8.60 5.78 29.08
CA GLN A 256 9.28 6.86 29.79
C GLN A 256 8.43 8.13 29.83
N LEU A 257 7.84 8.52 28.71
CA LEU A 257 6.98 9.68 28.61
C LEU A 257 5.72 9.54 29.49
N ASP A 258 5.09 8.37 29.49
CA ASP A 258 3.92 8.09 30.31
C ASP A 258 4.26 8.15 31.81
N LYS A 259 5.44 7.67 32.21
CA LYS A 259 5.95 7.78 33.58
C LYS A 259 6.20 9.24 33.98
N GLU A 260 6.90 10.01 33.15
CA GLU A 260 7.17 11.42 33.41
C GLU A 260 5.85 12.23 33.50
N LYS A 261 4.89 11.94 32.62
CA LYS A 261 3.55 12.55 32.66
C LYS A 261 2.83 12.23 33.96
N ALA A 262 2.89 10.99 34.45
CA ALA A 262 2.28 10.60 35.71
C ALA A 262 2.94 11.33 36.91
N GLU A 263 4.27 11.42 36.94
CA GLU A 263 5.02 12.13 37.98
C GLU A 263 4.67 13.63 38.01
N LEU A 264 4.64 14.29 36.85
CA LEU A 264 4.25 15.69 36.74
C LEU A 264 2.80 15.91 37.16
N THR A 265 1.89 15.03 36.77
CA THR A 265 0.47 15.12 37.16
C THR A 265 0.30 14.98 38.68
N SER A 266 1.03 14.04 39.31
CA SER A 266 1.04 13.89 40.76
C SER A 266 1.58 15.14 41.47
N ARG A 267 2.62 15.77 40.92
CA ARG A 267 3.21 16.99 41.47
C ARG A 267 2.27 18.19 41.36
N ILE A 268 1.57 18.32 40.23
CA ILE A 268 0.54 19.36 40.05
C ILE A 268 -0.57 19.15 41.09
N ALA A 269 -1.08 17.93 41.24
CA ALA A 269 -2.12 17.63 42.22
C ALA A 269 -1.68 17.95 43.67
N SER A 270 -0.43 17.65 44.05
CA SER A 270 0.08 18.01 45.38
C SER A 270 0.18 19.52 45.58
N GLN A 271 0.63 20.26 44.56
CA GLN A 271 0.73 21.72 44.61
C GLN A 271 -0.65 22.38 44.67
N GLU A 272 -1.65 21.86 43.94
CA GLU A 272 -3.04 22.32 44.01
C GLU A 272 -3.64 22.10 45.40
N MET A 273 -3.38 20.94 46.02
CA MET A 273 -3.79 20.68 47.40
C MET A 273 -3.15 21.68 48.37
N GLU A 274 -1.85 21.93 48.25
CA GLU A 274 -1.14 22.89 49.10
C GLU A 274 -1.68 24.32 48.94
N LEU A 275 -1.88 24.77 47.69
CA LEU A 275 -2.49 26.07 47.38
C LEU A 275 -3.91 26.18 47.95
N THR A 276 -4.71 25.12 47.90
CA THR A 276 -6.05 25.09 48.48
C THR A 276 -5.99 25.24 49.99
N ARG A 277 -5.06 24.55 50.66
CA ARG A 277 -4.85 24.68 52.12
C ARG A 277 -4.44 26.09 52.50
N ILE A 278 -3.46 26.67 51.80
CA ILE A 278 -3.02 28.07 52.03
C ILE A 278 -4.18 29.04 51.81
N SER A 279 -4.93 28.89 50.72
CA SER A 279 -6.08 29.75 50.40
C SER A 279 -7.17 29.69 51.47
N THR A 280 -7.41 28.50 52.04
CA THR A 280 -8.37 28.30 53.12
C THR A 280 -7.91 28.98 54.41
N ALA A 281 -6.65 28.79 54.80
CA ALA A 281 -6.08 29.43 55.99
C ALA A 281 -6.12 30.96 55.92
N ILE A 282 -5.82 31.55 54.75
CA ILE A 282 -5.94 32.99 54.52
C ILE A 282 -7.41 33.42 54.67
N ALA A 283 -8.37 32.69 54.08
CA ALA A 283 -9.79 33.04 54.20
C ALA A 283 -10.30 32.99 55.65
N GLU A 284 -9.88 31.99 56.42
CA GLU A 284 -10.20 31.87 57.86
C GLU A 284 -9.63 33.03 58.67
N LYS A 285 -8.37 33.41 58.42
CA LYS A 285 -7.71 34.53 59.08
C LYS A 285 -8.38 35.87 58.74
N THR A 286 -8.68 36.12 57.46
CA THR A 286 -9.43 37.33 57.05
C THR A 286 -10.81 37.39 57.70
N SER A 287 -11.53 36.27 57.76
CA SER A 287 -12.84 36.21 58.43
C SER A 287 -12.74 36.52 59.92
N SER A 288 -11.69 36.04 60.59
CA SER A 288 -11.46 36.30 62.01
C SER A 288 -11.14 37.77 62.28
N LEU A 289 -10.34 38.40 61.41
CA LEU A 289 -10.05 39.84 61.48
C LEU A 289 -11.32 40.68 61.24
N GLN A 290 -12.18 40.27 60.31
CA GLN A 290 -13.45 40.95 60.05
C GLN A 290 -14.38 40.88 61.27
N GLN A 291 -14.48 39.70 61.91
CA GLN A 291 -15.26 39.54 63.15
C GLN A 291 -14.72 40.43 64.28
N LEU A 292 -13.39 40.50 64.45
CA LEU A 292 -12.77 41.40 65.42
C LEU A 292 -13.09 42.87 65.14
N LEU A 293 -13.06 43.28 63.86
CA LEU A 293 -13.42 44.63 63.45
C LEU A 293 -14.87 44.97 63.84
N ASP A 294 -15.79 44.04 63.60
CA ASP A 294 -17.20 44.24 63.92
C ASP A 294 -17.42 44.35 65.44
N ILE A 295 -16.75 43.52 66.24
CA ILE A 295 -16.74 43.63 67.71
C ILE A 295 -16.22 45.01 68.15
N ILE A 296 -15.10 45.47 67.60
CA ILE A 296 -14.52 46.79 67.96
C ILE A 296 -15.47 47.94 67.62
N LYS A 297 -16.21 47.86 66.51
CA LYS A 297 -17.22 48.86 66.13
C LYS A 297 -18.37 48.95 67.12
N GLU A 298 -18.72 47.87 67.80
CA GLU A 298 -19.81 47.83 68.79
C GLU A 298 -19.37 48.25 70.21
N LEU A 299 -18.07 48.24 70.52
CA LEU A 299 -17.56 48.63 71.84
C LEU A 299 -17.75 50.13 72.15
N ASP A 300 -18.18 50.44 73.37
CA ASP A 300 -18.30 51.81 73.89
C ASP A 300 -17.01 52.20 74.63
N ILE A 301 -16.02 52.67 73.85
CA ILE A 301 -14.68 53.08 74.29
C ILE A 301 -14.36 54.48 73.76
N ASP A 302 -13.31 55.11 74.30
CA ASP A 302 -12.83 56.42 73.84
C ASP A 302 -12.72 56.50 72.32
N SER A 303 -13.26 57.57 71.73
CA SER A 303 -13.43 57.68 70.27
C SER A 303 -12.10 57.66 69.53
N LEU A 304 -11.03 58.21 70.12
CA LEU A 304 -9.69 58.21 69.54
C LEU A 304 -9.09 56.80 69.55
N GLN A 305 -9.22 56.08 70.66
CA GLN A 305 -8.74 54.70 70.79
C GLN A 305 -9.51 53.74 69.87
N LYS A 306 -10.82 53.93 69.75
CA LYS A 306 -11.67 53.15 68.83
C LYS A 306 -11.25 53.33 67.38
N GLU A 307 -11.00 54.57 66.97
CA GLU A 307 -10.55 54.88 65.61
C GLU A 307 -9.17 54.28 65.32
N GLN A 308 -8.25 54.29 66.28
CA GLN A 308 -6.93 53.65 66.16
C GLN A 308 -7.05 52.12 66.00
N MET A 309 -7.91 51.47 66.78
CA MET A 309 -8.11 50.02 66.70
C MET A 309 -8.79 49.58 65.38
N ILE A 310 -9.78 50.35 64.92
CA ILE A 310 -10.44 50.14 63.62
C ILE A 310 -9.42 50.27 62.49
N LYS A 311 -8.65 51.37 62.46
CA LYS A 311 -7.59 51.58 61.46
C LYS A 311 -6.55 50.46 61.47
N SER A 312 -6.15 49.98 62.65
CA SER A 312 -5.20 48.88 62.74
C SER A 312 -5.77 47.58 62.15
N CYS A 313 -7.05 47.27 62.40
CA CYS A 313 -7.69 46.07 61.84
C CYS A 313 -7.89 46.20 60.33
N GLU A 314 -8.30 47.38 59.84
CA GLU A 314 -8.43 47.68 58.41
C GLU A 314 -7.08 47.53 57.68
N ASN A 315 -5.99 48.04 58.26
CA ASN A 315 -4.65 47.87 57.72
C ASN A 315 -4.19 46.40 57.69
N MET A 316 -4.55 45.60 58.70
CA MET A 316 -4.24 44.17 58.72
C MET A 316 -5.00 43.41 57.62
N ILE A 317 -6.28 43.73 57.41
CA ILE A 317 -7.10 43.15 56.32
C ILE A 317 -6.56 43.57 54.96
N GLU A 318 -6.21 44.84 54.79
CA GLU A 318 -5.65 45.36 53.53
C GLU A 318 -4.30 44.70 53.21
N THR A 319 -3.44 44.54 54.22
CA THR A 319 -2.17 43.82 54.09
C THR A 319 -2.39 42.39 53.62
N GLU A 320 -3.31 41.65 54.24
CA GLU A 320 -3.62 40.27 53.85
C GLU A 320 -4.20 40.18 52.42
N MET A 321 -5.00 41.16 52.00
CA MET A 321 -5.48 41.24 50.61
C MET A 321 -4.34 41.47 49.61
N ILE A 322 -3.34 42.27 49.96
CA ILE A 322 -2.16 42.52 49.11
C ILE A 322 -1.26 41.27 49.07
N GLU A 323 -1.02 40.63 50.22
CA GLU A 323 -0.30 39.36 50.33
C GLU A 323 -0.91 38.31 49.39
N LYS A 324 -2.24 38.16 49.41
CA LYS A 324 -2.97 37.25 48.52
C LYS A 324 -2.83 37.61 47.05
N LYS A 325 -2.89 38.89 46.68
CA LYS A 325 -2.76 39.35 45.29
C LYS A 325 -1.34 39.17 44.75
N LEU A 326 -0.32 39.31 45.59
CA LEU A 326 1.08 39.24 45.19
C LEU A 326 1.71 37.86 45.43
N ASN A 327 1.03 37.00 46.20
CA ASN A 327 1.48 35.68 46.63
C ASN A 327 2.87 35.76 47.31
N ILE A 328 2.98 36.65 48.30
CA ILE A 328 4.17 36.94 49.12
C ILE A 328 3.70 37.30 50.54
N GLU A 329 4.41 36.84 51.57
CA GLU A 329 4.25 37.31 52.96
C GLU A 329 4.88 38.71 53.11
N LEU A 330 4.11 39.66 53.64
CA LEU A 330 4.50 41.07 53.75
C LEU A 330 4.69 41.46 55.22
N THR A 331 5.69 42.29 55.47
CA THR A 331 5.70 43.07 56.72
C THR A 331 4.72 44.23 56.61
N SER A 332 4.27 44.81 57.73
CA SER A 332 3.41 46.00 57.72
C SER A 332 4.02 47.14 56.88
N THR A 333 5.34 47.34 57.00
CA THR A 333 6.09 48.34 56.22
C THR A 333 6.10 48.03 54.71
N ASP A 334 6.08 46.76 54.31
CA ASP A 334 6.02 46.38 52.89
C ASP A 334 4.62 46.62 52.31
N SER A 335 3.58 46.38 53.11
CA SER A 335 2.19 46.67 52.75
C SER A 335 1.96 48.16 52.51
N ASP A 336 2.37 49.01 53.46
CA ASP A 336 2.22 50.46 53.38
C ASP A 336 2.95 51.04 52.16
N PHE A 337 4.16 50.53 51.89
CA PHE A 337 4.91 50.89 50.69
C PHE A 337 4.15 50.52 49.41
N LEU A 338 3.58 49.31 49.32
CA LEU A 338 2.85 48.86 48.15
C LEU A 338 1.56 49.67 47.93
N LEU A 339 0.85 50.03 48.99
CA LEU A 339 -0.32 50.91 48.93
C LEU A 339 0.04 52.30 48.39
N LYS A 340 1.13 52.90 48.91
CA LYS A 340 1.65 54.18 48.41
C LYS A 340 2.06 54.10 46.95
N LEU A 341 2.77 53.04 46.58
CA LEU A 341 3.21 52.80 45.20
C LEU A 341 2.02 52.64 44.26
N GLN A 342 0.99 51.89 44.67
CA GLN A 342 -0.20 51.69 43.87
C GLN A 342 -1.03 52.99 43.73
N LYS A 343 -1.09 53.80 44.79
CA LYS A 343 -1.77 55.10 44.76
C LYS A 343 -1.08 56.10 43.84
N GLN A 344 0.26 56.12 43.83
CA GLN A 344 1.03 57.01 42.94
C GLN A 344 1.07 56.49 41.49
N HIS A 345 1.10 55.17 41.30
CA HIS A 345 1.27 54.52 40.00
C HIS A 345 0.22 53.43 39.77
N PRO A 346 -1.06 53.80 39.54
CA PRO A 346 -2.16 52.85 39.37
C PRO A 346 -2.03 51.99 38.09
N ASN A 347 -1.14 52.36 37.17
CA ASN A 347 -0.91 51.67 35.89
C ASN A 347 0.06 50.47 35.98
N LEU A 348 0.60 50.19 37.17
CA LEU A 348 1.42 49.01 37.43
C LEU A 348 0.53 47.79 37.65
N ASN A 349 0.83 46.69 36.95
CA ASN A 349 0.13 45.43 37.19
C ASN A 349 0.71 44.67 38.39
N GLN A 350 0.01 43.64 38.88
CA GLN A 350 0.41 42.85 40.06
C GLN A 350 1.84 42.27 39.94
N ARG A 351 2.21 41.79 38.74
CA ARG A 351 3.55 41.26 38.47
C ARG A 351 4.62 42.35 38.61
N GLU A 352 4.34 43.56 38.14
CA GLU A 352 5.24 44.72 38.24
C GLU A 352 5.34 45.23 39.69
N LEU A 353 4.24 45.23 40.45
CA LEU A 353 4.25 45.57 41.88
C LEU A 353 5.11 44.60 42.70
N ARG A 354 4.98 43.29 42.44
CA ARG A 354 5.83 42.25 43.03
C ARG A 354 7.31 42.48 42.71
N ILE A 355 7.62 42.83 41.47
CA ILE A 355 8.99 43.16 41.05
C ILE A 355 9.50 44.40 41.78
N CYS A 356 8.69 45.47 41.92
CA CYS A 356 9.06 46.65 42.69
C CYS A 356 9.41 46.32 44.14
N LEU A 357 8.60 45.48 44.79
CA LEU A 357 8.89 45.02 46.15
C LEU A 357 10.23 44.29 46.22
N LEU A 358 10.50 43.33 45.32
CA LEU A 358 11.77 42.60 45.31
C LEU A 358 12.97 43.53 45.04
N ILE A 359 12.81 44.55 44.19
CA ILE A 359 13.85 45.58 43.97
C ILE A 359 14.09 46.40 45.25
N LYS A 360 13.02 46.78 45.97
CA LYS A 360 13.10 47.49 47.26
C LYS A 360 13.79 46.66 48.33
N LEU A 361 13.51 45.35 48.36
CA LEU A 361 14.15 44.37 49.25
C LEU A 361 15.58 44.00 48.83
N ASN A 362 16.14 44.68 47.82
CA ASN A 362 17.53 44.54 47.38
C ASN A 362 17.88 43.17 46.76
N TYR A 363 16.91 42.45 46.20
CA TYR A 363 17.19 41.25 45.40
C TYR A 363 17.90 41.61 44.09
N ASP A 364 18.79 40.74 43.64
CA ASP A 364 19.51 40.96 42.39
C ASP A 364 18.63 40.69 41.16
N THR A 365 18.99 41.25 39.99
CA THR A 365 18.18 41.10 38.77
C THR A 365 18.04 39.63 38.31
N ARG A 366 19.02 38.76 38.61
CA ARG A 366 18.99 37.34 38.24
C ARG A 366 18.10 36.54 39.18
N GLU A 367 18.13 36.83 40.47
CA GLU A 367 17.27 36.28 41.51
C GLU A 367 15.81 36.64 41.25
N ILE A 368 15.54 37.91 40.93
CA ILE A 368 14.20 38.36 40.54
C ILE A 368 13.74 37.64 39.26
N ALA A 369 14.60 37.57 38.24
CA ALA A 369 14.26 36.89 36.98
C ALA A 369 13.93 35.40 37.20
N ARG A 370 14.70 34.71 38.05
CA ARG A 370 14.48 33.31 38.44
C ARG A 370 13.17 33.14 39.22
N SER A 371 12.91 34.01 40.20
CA SER A 371 11.69 33.99 41.03
C SER A 371 10.42 34.19 40.19
N ILE A 372 10.51 35.03 39.15
CA ILE A 372 9.39 35.37 38.26
C ILE A 372 9.31 34.45 37.02
N GLY A 373 10.26 33.53 36.84
CA GLY A 373 10.25 32.54 35.76
C GLY A 373 10.55 33.12 34.37
N ILE A 374 11.47 34.09 34.25
CA ILE A 374 11.89 34.69 32.97
C ILE A 374 13.40 34.75 32.82
N SER A 375 13.87 34.97 31.58
CA SER A 375 15.29 35.25 31.33
C SER A 375 15.70 36.62 31.87
N THR A 376 16.99 36.80 32.16
CA THR A 376 17.58 38.08 32.57
C THR A 376 17.30 39.20 31.56
N ARG A 377 17.38 38.89 30.26
CA ARG A 377 17.01 39.80 29.17
C ARG A 377 15.52 40.18 29.20
N GLY A 378 14.65 39.22 29.51
CA GLY A 378 13.22 39.49 29.73
C GLY A 378 12.99 40.45 30.91
N MET A 379 13.77 40.29 31.97
CA MET A 379 13.73 41.16 33.16
C MET A 379 14.19 42.60 32.86
N GLU A 380 15.21 42.78 32.05
CA GLU A 380 15.65 44.11 31.58
C GLU A 380 14.56 44.83 30.78
N SER A 381 13.87 44.11 29.90
CA SER A 381 12.73 44.66 29.14
C SER A 381 11.59 45.10 30.07
N ILE A 382 11.29 44.32 31.11
CA ILE A 382 10.30 44.70 32.12
C ILE A 382 10.74 45.93 32.90
N ARG A 383 12.00 46.00 33.35
CA ARG A 383 12.55 47.19 34.05
C ARG A 383 12.41 48.45 33.19
N TYR A 384 12.72 48.36 31.89
CA TYR A 384 12.56 49.49 30.97
C TYR A 384 11.10 49.96 30.88
N ARG A 385 10.14 49.02 30.77
CA ARG A 385 8.71 49.37 30.78
C ARG A 385 8.26 49.98 32.10
N MET A 386 8.70 49.43 33.22
CA MET A 386 8.40 49.97 34.56
C MET A 386 8.98 51.38 34.72
N HIS A 387 10.21 51.62 34.27
CA HIS A 387 10.84 52.94 34.28
C HIS A 387 9.99 53.99 33.54
N LYS A 388 9.48 53.64 32.36
CA LYS A 388 8.57 54.50 31.59
C LYS A 388 7.19 54.68 32.25
N LYS A 389 6.62 53.62 32.85
CA LYS A 389 5.32 53.68 33.54
C LYS A 389 5.35 54.52 34.81
N ILE A 390 6.47 54.47 35.54
CA ILE A 390 6.72 55.24 36.77
C ILE A 390 7.15 56.69 36.45
N GLY A 391 7.48 56.98 35.19
CA GLY A 391 7.81 58.33 34.72
C GLY A 391 9.21 58.81 35.10
N LEU A 392 10.15 57.88 35.28
CA LEU A 392 11.52 58.22 35.69
C LEU A 392 12.33 58.82 34.55
N SER A 393 13.23 59.76 34.87
CA SER A 393 14.16 60.32 33.88
C SER A 393 15.31 59.35 33.58
N ARG A 394 15.99 59.51 32.43
CA ARG A 394 17.03 58.55 31.95
C ARG A 394 18.14 58.25 32.96
N HIS A 395 18.40 59.15 33.90
CA HIS A 395 19.45 59.00 34.91
C HIS A 395 18.93 58.59 36.29
N GLN A 396 17.62 58.47 36.48
CA GLN A 396 17.02 58.02 37.72
C GLN A 396 16.95 56.48 37.78
N SER A 397 17.44 55.93 38.88
CA SER A 397 17.35 54.49 39.17
C SER A 397 15.97 54.16 39.75
N ILE A 398 15.31 53.14 39.19
CA ILE A 398 14.06 52.59 39.76
C ILE A 398 14.25 52.25 41.24
N LYS A 399 15.39 51.65 41.60
CA LYS A 399 15.66 51.29 43.00
C LYS A 399 15.70 52.52 43.90
N GLY A 400 16.39 53.58 43.47
CA GLY A 400 16.49 54.83 44.24
C GLY A 400 15.12 55.43 44.51
N TYR A 401 14.30 55.55 43.46
CA TYR A 401 12.92 56.04 43.57
C TYR A 401 12.06 55.20 44.53
N LEU A 402 12.13 53.87 44.43
CA LEU A 402 11.35 52.99 45.31
C LEU A 402 11.80 53.07 46.77
N THR A 403 13.11 53.23 47.03
CA THR A 403 13.63 53.41 48.39
C THR A 403 13.21 54.76 48.98
N GLU A 404 13.25 55.84 48.20
CA GLU A 404 12.78 57.17 48.62
C GLU A 404 11.28 57.16 48.96
N LEU A 405 10.48 56.51 48.11
CA LEU A 405 9.04 56.37 48.33
C LEU A 405 8.72 55.58 49.62
N ALA A 406 9.54 54.60 49.96
CA ALA A 406 9.40 53.83 51.20
C ALA A 406 9.86 54.58 52.46
N ALA A 407 10.80 55.53 52.34
CA ALA A 407 11.44 56.20 53.47
C ALA A 407 10.66 57.41 54.03
N HIS A 408 9.64 57.90 53.33
CA HIS A 408 8.90 59.14 53.66
C HIS A 408 7.96 59.06 54.89
N GLU A 409 8.33 58.29 55.92
CA GLU A 409 7.50 58.06 57.12
C GLU A 409 8.25 58.17 58.46
N GLN A 410 9.48 58.71 58.48
CA GLN A 410 10.14 59.09 59.73
C GLN A 410 10.02 60.58 60.08
N GLY A 411 9.06 61.30 59.49
CA GLY A 411 8.90 62.73 59.74
C GLY A 411 7.47 63.22 59.51
N ALA A 412 6.59 62.92 60.47
CA ALA A 412 5.48 63.78 60.87
C ALA A 412 5.05 63.36 62.29
#